data_AF-A0A5J4PUI4-F1
#
_entry.id   AF-A0A5J4PUI4-F1
#
_cell.length_a   1.000
_cell.length_b   1.000
_cell.length_c   1.000
_cell.angle_alpha   90.00
_cell.angle_beta   90.00
_cell.angle_gamma   90.00
#
_symmetry.space_group_name_H-M   'P 1'
#
loop_
_entity.id
_entity.type
_entity.pdbx_description
1 polymer ?
#
loop_
_entity_poly.entity_id
_entity_poly.type
_entity_poly.pdbx_seq_one_letter_code
_entity_poly.pdbx_strand_id
1 'polypeptide(L)'
;KVIKEEEESFLRTLDTGIHLLDKTIADAKAAGNQTIDGKDVFILYDTFGFPVDLTELILRENGMSVNLDEFNAEMQKQKERARNAATIETGDWVVLREGTTKFVGYDYTEHDASILRYRQIKQKNQTLYQIVLDVTPFYAESGGQVGDVGVLVSEYETIEIIDTKKENNLPVHITNNLPEYPDAPMMACVDTDKRAACAANHSATHLLDQALREVLGDHVEQKGSLVTPQSLRFDFSHFQKVTDKEIREVEQLVNARIRANIPLKEYRNIPITQAKELGAIALFGEKYGDEVRVVQFDSSVEFCGGTHVAATGSIGMMKITSESSVAAGVRRIEAFTGESVENLLNTMQDTLSELKSLFNNAPELSIAIHRCIEENAGLKKQVANFVGEKQLALKQHLLKNVQEING
;
A
#
# COMPACT_ATOMS: atom_id res chain seq x y z
N LYS A 1 17.64 -22.44 -6.19
CA LYS A 1 17.20 -21.18 -6.83
C LYS A 1 17.05 -20.09 -5.76
N VAL A 2 16.15 -20.26 -4.79
CA VAL A 2 15.98 -19.39 -3.61
C VAL A 2 17.29 -18.98 -2.92
N ILE A 3 18.13 -19.93 -2.49
CA ILE A 3 19.41 -19.64 -1.82
C ILE A 3 20.34 -18.76 -2.68
N LYS A 4 20.37 -19.01 -4.00
CA LYS A 4 21.23 -18.27 -4.93
C LYS A 4 20.76 -16.82 -5.11
N GLU A 5 19.45 -16.60 -5.13
CA GLU A 5 18.90 -15.24 -5.26
C GLU A 5 18.93 -14.46 -3.93
N GLU A 6 18.75 -15.14 -2.79
CA GLU A 6 19.04 -14.53 -1.49
C GLU A 6 20.51 -14.15 -1.37
N GLU A 7 21.42 -15.02 -1.80
CA GLU A 7 22.86 -14.72 -1.86
C GLU A 7 23.14 -13.55 -2.82
N GLU A 8 22.58 -13.52 -4.02
CA GLU A 8 22.77 -12.42 -4.98
C GLU A 8 22.11 -11.10 -4.53
N SER A 9 20.98 -11.14 -3.84
CA SER A 9 20.32 -9.96 -3.27
C SER A 9 21.11 -9.45 -2.07
N PHE A 10 21.53 -10.35 -1.19
CA PHE A 10 22.38 -10.02 -0.05
C PHE A 10 23.72 -9.44 -0.51
N LEU A 11 24.36 -10.03 -1.52
CA LEU A 11 25.59 -9.50 -2.12
C LEU A 11 25.39 -8.12 -2.76
N ARG A 12 24.25 -7.84 -3.39
CA ARG A 12 23.93 -6.50 -3.94
C ARG A 12 23.68 -5.46 -2.85
N THR A 13 22.95 -5.84 -1.80
CA THR A 13 22.75 -5.00 -0.61
C THR A 13 24.08 -4.74 0.09
N LEU A 14 24.95 -5.76 0.17
CA LEU A 14 26.30 -5.62 0.71
C LEU A 14 27.14 -4.66 -0.13
N ASP A 15 27.16 -4.81 -1.45
CA ASP A 15 27.95 -3.98 -2.37
C ASP A 15 27.54 -2.49 -2.27
N THR A 16 26.23 -2.24 -2.27
CA THR A 16 25.69 -0.88 -2.12
C THR A 16 25.97 -0.30 -0.73
N GLY A 17 25.81 -1.10 0.32
CA GLY A 17 26.06 -0.70 1.70
C GLY A 17 27.54 -0.45 2.00
N ILE A 18 28.44 -1.28 1.45
CA ILE A 18 29.90 -1.09 1.55
C ILE A 18 30.31 0.19 0.84
N HIS A 19 29.83 0.45 -0.38
CA HIS A 19 30.14 1.69 -1.08
C HIS A 19 29.68 2.95 -0.33
N LEU A 20 28.49 2.89 0.28
CA LEU A 20 27.97 4.01 1.05
C LEU A 20 28.75 4.19 2.38
N LEU A 21 29.09 3.09 3.05
CA LEU A 21 29.92 3.10 4.25
C LEU A 21 31.35 3.60 3.99
N ASP A 22 31.99 3.18 2.90
CA ASP A 22 33.33 3.63 2.50
C ASP A 22 33.36 5.15 2.28
N LYS A 23 32.30 5.70 1.68
CA LYS A 23 32.14 7.15 1.53
C LYS A 23 32.02 7.83 2.89
N THR A 24 31.18 7.31 3.78
CA THR A 24 31.00 7.84 5.14
C THR A 24 32.31 7.78 5.94
N ILE A 25 33.09 6.69 5.80
CA ILE A 25 34.42 6.54 6.39
C ILE A 25 35.40 7.59 5.84
N ALA A 26 35.43 7.80 4.54
CA ALA A 26 36.31 8.77 3.90
C ALA A 26 35.99 10.21 4.35
N ASP A 27 34.71 10.57 4.39
CA ASP A 27 34.24 11.89 4.82
C ASP A 27 34.56 12.13 6.31
N ALA A 28 34.35 11.13 7.17
CA ALA A 28 34.66 11.21 8.60
C ALA A 28 36.17 11.30 8.87
N LYS A 29 37.00 10.53 8.14
CA LYS A 29 38.47 10.63 8.22
C LYS A 29 38.97 12.00 7.76
N ALA A 30 38.40 12.56 6.69
CA ALA A 30 38.72 13.89 6.21
C ALA A 30 38.37 14.98 7.24
N ALA A 31 37.30 14.77 8.03
CA ALA A 31 36.91 15.63 9.14
C ALA A 31 37.69 15.39 10.44
N GLY A 32 38.57 14.39 10.50
CA GLY A 32 39.35 14.05 11.69
C GLY A 32 38.61 13.25 12.76
N ASN A 33 37.44 12.67 12.43
CA ASN A 33 36.64 11.87 13.34
C ASN A 33 37.02 10.39 13.25
N GLN A 34 37.13 9.71 14.40
CA GLN A 34 37.36 8.25 14.49
C GLN A 34 36.08 7.48 14.88
N THR A 35 34.97 8.18 15.03
CA THR A 35 33.67 7.61 15.37
C THR A 35 32.66 8.09 14.34
N ILE A 36 31.90 7.15 13.76
CA ILE A 36 30.80 7.41 12.84
C ILE A 36 29.51 7.61 13.64
N ASP A 37 28.71 8.59 13.22
CA ASP A 37 27.43 8.91 13.85
C ASP A 37 26.46 7.74 13.73
N GLY A 38 25.74 7.46 14.83
CA GLY A 38 24.80 6.35 14.88
C GLY A 38 23.60 6.54 13.95
N LYS A 39 23.31 7.78 13.56
CA LYS A 39 22.27 8.13 12.57
C LYS A 39 22.60 7.65 11.17
N ASP A 40 23.86 7.78 10.74
CA ASP A 40 24.28 7.36 9.40
C ASP A 40 24.25 5.83 9.30
N VAL A 41 24.64 5.15 10.37
CA VAL A 41 24.54 3.69 10.48
C VAL A 41 23.10 3.22 10.60
N PHE A 42 22.24 4.00 11.27
CA PHE A 42 20.80 3.75 11.27
C PHE A 42 20.22 3.86 9.86
N ILE A 43 20.64 4.83 9.04
CA ILE A 43 20.20 4.94 7.64
C ILE A 43 20.65 3.72 6.83
N LEU A 44 21.92 3.30 6.98
CA LEU A 44 22.45 2.09 6.34
C LEU A 44 21.61 0.85 6.69
N TYR A 45 21.23 0.72 7.95
CA TYR A 45 20.39 -0.38 8.45
C TYR A 45 18.93 -0.28 7.97
N ASP A 46 18.26 0.83 8.22
CA ASP A 46 16.82 1.02 8.02
C ASP A 46 16.45 1.22 6.56
N THR A 47 17.21 2.04 5.83
CA THR A 47 16.92 2.39 4.44
C THR A 47 17.51 1.38 3.45
N PHE A 48 18.70 0.85 3.74
CA PHE A 48 19.45 0.02 2.79
C PHE A 48 19.57 -1.45 3.22
N GLY A 49 19.16 -1.80 4.44
CA GLY A 49 19.20 -3.18 4.94
C GLY A 49 20.62 -3.69 5.24
N PHE A 50 21.60 -2.79 5.41
CA PHE A 50 22.98 -3.15 5.67
C PHE A 50 23.19 -3.50 7.16
N PRO A 51 23.69 -4.70 7.50
CA PRO A 51 23.77 -5.14 8.90
C PRO A 51 24.69 -4.25 9.77
N VAL A 52 24.22 -3.92 10.97
CA VAL A 52 25.01 -3.15 11.95
C VAL A 52 26.29 -3.89 12.34
N ASP A 53 26.22 -5.21 12.56
CA ASP A 53 27.36 -6.05 12.93
C ASP A 53 28.49 -5.97 11.89
N LEU A 54 28.12 -5.92 10.61
CA LEU A 54 29.09 -5.81 9.52
C LEU A 54 29.66 -4.40 9.40
N THR A 55 28.83 -3.38 9.66
CA THR A 55 29.28 -1.99 9.75
C THR A 55 30.33 -1.82 10.84
N GLU A 56 30.09 -2.38 12.03
CA GLU A 56 31.05 -2.34 13.14
C GLU A 56 32.37 -3.05 12.81
N LEU A 57 32.30 -4.20 12.13
CA LEU A 57 33.48 -4.95 11.72
C LEU A 57 34.36 -4.13 10.75
N ILE A 58 33.75 -3.57 9.70
CA ILE A 58 34.46 -2.78 8.67
C ILE A 58 35.06 -1.51 9.28
N LEU A 59 34.34 -0.85 10.18
CA LEU A 59 34.84 0.33 10.88
C LEU A 59 36.04 -0.02 11.75
N ARG A 60 35.99 -1.13 12.48
CA ARG A 60 37.09 -1.60 13.31
C ARG A 60 38.35 -1.90 12.50
N GLU A 61 38.21 -2.53 11.33
CA GLU A 61 39.33 -2.75 10.39
C GLU A 61 39.94 -1.43 9.88
N ASN A 62 39.12 -0.38 9.81
CA ASN A 62 39.52 0.97 9.44
C ASN A 62 40.02 1.84 10.60
N GLY A 63 40.13 1.27 11.82
CA GLY A 63 40.55 2.00 13.02
C GLY A 63 39.48 2.96 13.56
N MET A 64 38.21 2.73 13.24
CA MET A 64 37.07 3.56 13.59
C MET A 64 36.03 2.79 14.41
N SER A 65 35.07 3.51 14.97
CA SER A 65 33.99 2.97 15.81
C SER A 65 32.64 3.57 15.40
N VAL A 66 31.55 2.94 15.84
CA VAL A 66 30.18 3.49 15.71
C VAL A 66 29.72 4.04 17.04
N ASN A 67 28.97 5.14 17.01
CA ASN A 67 28.20 5.58 18.16
C ASN A 67 26.93 4.74 18.32
N LEU A 68 27.06 3.59 19.01
CA LEU A 68 25.95 2.66 19.24
C LEU A 68 24.79 3.28 20.04
N ASP A 69 25.08 4.20 20.96
CA ASP A 69 24.04 4.84 21.77
C ASP A 69 23.10 5.69 20.89
N GLU A 70 23.66 6.40 19.91
CA GLU A 70 22.87 7.18 18.96
C GLU A 70 22.10 6.30 17.98
N PHE A 71 22.69 5.20 17.51
CA PHE A 71 21.99 4.20 16.68
C PHE A 71 20.79 3.61 17.42
N ASN A 72 20.99 3.19 18.67
CA ASN A 72 19.93 2.65 19.52
C ASN A 72 18.84 3.69 19.81
N ALA A 73 19.20 4.97 19.96
CA ALA A 73 18.24 6.05 20.13
C ALA A 73 17.35 6.24 18.89
N GLU A 74 17.89 6.16 17.67
CA GLU A 74 17.09 6.22 16.44
C GLU A 74 16.19 4.99 16.28
N MET A 75 16.68 3.79 16.61
CA MET A 75 15.86 2.57 16.68
C MET A 75 14.68 2.70 17.65
N GLN A 76 14.88 3.36 18.80
CA GLN A 76 13.79 3.64 19.74
C GLN A 76 12.81 4.69 19.20
N LYS A 77 13.30 5.79 18.60
CA LYS A 77 12.44 6.81 17.98
C LYS A 77 11.59 6.24 16.85
N GLN A 78 12.10 5.27 16.07
CA GLN A 78 11.33 4.60 15.04
C GLN A 78 10.20 3.76 15.65
N LYS A 79 10.50 2.97 16.69
CA LYS A 79 9.51 2.20 17.44
C LYS A 79 8.47 3.10 18.11
N GLU A 80 8.88 4.23 18.66
CA GLU A 80 7.98 5.23 19.27
C GLU A 80 7.13 5.95 18.23
N ARG A 81 7.66 6.32 17.06
CA ARG A 81 6.87 6.89 15.96
C ARG A 81 5.78 5.93 15.49
N ALA A 82 6.09 4.64 15.39
CA ALA A 82 5.11 3.60 15.09
C ALA A 82 4.05 3.42 16.19
N ARG A 83 4.43 3.61 17.47
CA ARG A 83 3.52 3.51 18.63
C ARG A 83 2.64 4.76 18.82
N ASN A 84 3.19 5.97 18.69
CA ASN A 84 2.49 7.24 18.92
C ASN A 84 1.49 7.58 17.80
N ALA A 85 1.61 6.98 16.62
CA ALA A 85 0.58 7.05 15.59
C ALA A 85 -0.73 6.32 15.97
N ALA A 86 -0.71 5.50 17.05
CA ALA A 86 -1.80 4.59 17.44
C ALA A 86 -2.47 4.91 18.79
N THR A 87 -2.06 5.95 19.52
CA THR A 87 -2.67 6.25 20.83
C THR A 87 -4.03 6.91 20.65
N ILE A 88 -5.10 6.12 20.77
CA ILE A 88 -6.48 6.60 20.91
C ILE A 88 -6.79 6.66 22.39
N GLU A 89 -7.09 7.83 22.92
CA GLU A 89 -7.60 7.97 24.29
C GLU A 89 -9.09 7.63 24.26
N THR A 90 -9.49 6.55 24.92
CA THR A 90 -10.89 6.13 25.00
C THR A 90 -11.51 6.59 26.30
N GLY A 91 -12.66 7.27 26.23
CA GLY A 91 -13.51 7.53 27.39
C GLY A 91 -14.28 6.28 27.84
N ASP A 92 -15.04 6.44 28.93
CA ASP A 92 -15.92 5.39 29.44
C ASP A 92 -17.16 5.21 28.55
N TRP A 93 -17.69 3.98 28.54
CA TRP A 93 -18.94 3.67 27.85
C TRP A 93 -20.14 4.26 28.57
N VAL A 94 -20.97 4.98 27.82
CA VAL A 94 -22.33 5.34 28.21
C VAL A 94 -23.25 4.25 27.65
N VAL A 95 -23.82 3.44 28.54
CA VAL A 95 -24.74 2.35 28.18
C VAL A 95 -26.16 2.89 28.15
N LEU A 96 -26.81 2.78 26.99
CA LEU A 96 -28.22 3.11 26.81
C LEU A 96 -29.09 1.87 27.00
N ARG A 97 -28.61 0.72 26.48
CA ARG A 97 -29.32 -0.56 26.52
C ARG A 97 -28.34 -1.72 26.67
N GLU A 98 -28.74 -2.73 27.43
CA GLU A 98 -28.01 -4.00 27.51
C GLU A 98 -28.30 -4.86 26.28
N GLY A 99 -27.29 -5.56 25.76
CA GLY A 99 -27.47 -6.42 24.59
C GLY A 99 -26.16 -6.81 23.90
N THR A 100 -26.29 -7.62 22.84
CA THR A 100 -25.16 -8.06 22.00
C THR A 100 -25.36 -7.60 20.56
N THR A 101 -24.27 -7.21 19.90
CA THR A 101 -24.30 -6.83 18.48
C THR A 101 -24.41 -8.05 17.57
N LYS A 102 -25.28 -7.98 16.57
CA LYS A 102 -25.41 -8.95 15.47
C LYS A 102 -25.04 -8.30 14.14
N PHE A 103 -24.08 -8.89 13.43
CA PHE A 103 -23.74 -8.47 12.07
C PHE A 103 -24.71 -9.11 11.05
N VAL A 104 -25.26 -8.29 10.15
CA VAL A 104 -26.19 -8.72 9.07
C VAL A 104 -25.73 -8.25 7.68
N GLY A 105 -24.54 -7.65 7.60
CA GLY A 105 -24.03 -6.98 6.40
C GLY A 105 -23.68 -7.89 5.21
N TYR A 106 -23.74 -9.21 5.38
CA TYR A 106 -23.63 -10.16 4.27
C TYR A 106 -24.89 -10.20 3.41
N ASP A 107 -26.06 -9.94 4.01
CA ASP A 107 -27.35 -10.08 3.35
C ASP A 107 -28.05 -8.73 3.14
N TYR A 108 -27.71 -7.73 3.96
CA TYR A 108 -28.35 -6.43 3.96
C TYR A 108 -27.34 -5.28 3.94
N THR A 109 -27.66 -4.23 3.19
CA THR A 109 -26.92 -2.96 3.17
C THR A 109 -27.59 -1.90 4.05
N GLU A 110 -28.82 -2.15 4.48
CA GLU A 110 -29.55 -1.32 5.42
C GLU A 110 -30.34 -2.18 6.41
N HIS A 111 -30.47 -1.74 7.66
CA HIS A 111 -31.26 -2.46 8.66
C HIS A 111 -31.67 -1.54 9.82
N ASP A 112 -32.86 -1.78 10.39
CA ASP A 112 -33.27 -1.15 11.64
C ASP A 112 -32.28 -1.51 12.77
N ALA A 113 -31.87 -0.50 13.53
CA ALA A 113 -30.87 -0.62 14.58
C ALA A 113 -31.20 0.30 15.76
N SER A 114 -30.74 -0.10 16.93
CA SER A 114 -30.73 0.69 18.15
C SER A 114 -29.32 0.84 18.68
N ILE A 115 -29.00 2.02 19.21
CA ILE A 115 -27.72 2.23 19.88
C ILE A 115 -27.75 1.53 21.25
N LEU A 116 -26.83 0.60 21.46
CA LEU A 116 -26.62 -0.06 22.75
C LEU A 116 -25.81 0.82 23.69
N ARG A 117 -24.71 1.37 23.17
CA ARG A 117 -23.78 2.19 23.93
C ARG A 117 -22.94 3.05 23.01
N TYR A 118 -22.43 4.15 23.55
CA TYR A 118 -21.46 5.00 22.87
C TYR A 118 -20.37 5.45 23.83
N ARG A 119 -19.25 5.92 23.29
CA ARG A 119 -18.21 6.61 24.06
C ARG A 119 -17.52 7.67 23.23
N GLN A 120 -16.97 8.66 23.91
CA GLN A 120 -16.07 9.61 23.29
C GLN A 120 -14.67 9.00 23.16
N ILE A 121 -14.01 9.24 22.03
CA ILE A 121 -12.60 8.95 21.83
C ILE A 121 -11.87 10.23 21.40
N LYS A 122 -10.60 10.37 21.80
CA LYS A 122 -9.71 11.37 21.23
C LYS A 122 -8.65 10.69 20.40
N GLN A 123 -8.58 11.09 19.14
CA GLN A 123 -7.55 10.65 18.22
C GLN A 123 -6.81 11.90 17.72
N LYS A 124 -5.53 12.01 18.07
CA LYS A 124 -4.73 13.23 17.84
C LYS A 124 -5.40 14.45 18.50
N ASN A 125 -5.84 15.43 17.71
CA ASN A 125 -6.52 16.66 18.15
C ASN A 125 -8.01 16.67 17.81
N GLN A 126 -8.59 15.53 17.41
CA GLN A 126 -10.00 15.41 17.08
C GLN A 126 -10.73 14.60 18.15
N THR A 127 -11.88 15.13 18.57
CA THR A 127 -12.85 14.38 19.36
C THR A 127 -13.78 13.66 18.40
N LEU A 128 -13.84 12.34 18.52
CA LEU A 128 -14.75 11.47 17.77
C LEU A 128 -15.58 10.65 18.76
N TYR A 129 -16.55 9.92 18.24
CA TYR A 129 -17.39 9.03 19.03
C TYR A 129 -17.39 7.63 18.42
N GLN A 130 -17.46 6.63 19.28
CA GLN A 130 -17.71 5.25 18.90
C GLN A 130 -19.12 4.86 19.33
N ILE A 131 -19.88 4.28 18.41
CA ILE A 131 -21.26 3.83 18.61
C ILE A 131 -21.30 2.32 18.40
N VAL A 132 -22.02 1.63 19.29
CA VAL A 132 -22.28 0.18 19.20
C VAL A 132 -23.76 -0.02 18.98
N LEU A 133 -24.11 -0.75 17.92
CA LEU A 133 -25.48 -1.08 17.56
C LEU A 133 -25.85 -2.49 18.01
N ASP A 134 -27.13 -2.77 18.19
CA ASP A 134 -27.66 -4.11 18.44
C ASP A 134 -27.63 -4.99 17.18
N VAL A 135 -27.92 -4.40 16.02
CA VAL A 135 -27.82 -5.01 14.70
C VAL A 135 -27.08 -4.04 13.78
N THR A 136 -26.13 -4.53 12.98
CA THR A 136 -25.40 -3.68 12.05
C THR A 136 -25.17 -4.33 10.68
N PRO A 137 -25.49 -3.62 9.58
CA PRO A 137 -25.05 -4.00 8.24
C PRO A 137 -23.60 -3.57 7.94
N PHE A 138 -22.97 -2.74 8.77
CA PHE A 138 -21.60 -2.24 8.54
C PHE A 138 -20.58 -3.33 8.83
N TYR A 139 -19.75 -3.66 7.84
CA TYR A 139 -18.61 -4.53 8.00
C TYR A 139 -17.53 -3.78 8.79
N ALA A 140 -17.11 -4.35 9.90
CA ALA A 140 -15.99 -3.83 10.67
C ALA A 140 -14.67 -4.30 10.07
N GLU A 141 -13.70 -3.37 9.97
CA GLU A 141 -12.38 -3.65 9.39
C GLU A 141 -11.77 -4.96 9.90
N SER A 142 -11.49 -5.88 8.97
CA SER A 142 -10.93 -7.19 9.26
C SER A 142 -10.46 -7.89 7.99
N GLY A 143 -9.48 -8.78 8.09
CA GLY A 143 -8.99 -9.59 6.96
C GLY A 143 -8.36 -8.76 5.83
N GLY A 144 -7.85 -7.56 6.13
CA GLY A 144 -7.32 -6.61 5.15
C GLY A 144 -8.37 -5.69 4.52
N GLN A 145 -9.67 -6.01 4.61
CA GLN A 145 -10.75 -5.13 4.15
C GLN A 145 -11.03 -4.03 5.16
N VAL A 146 -11.03 -2.78 4.70
CA VAL A 146 -11.40 -1.61 5.52
C VAL A 146 -12.88 -1.63 5.92
N GLY A 147 -13.18 -0.97 7.03
CA GLY A 147 -14.53 -0.84 7.54
C GLY A 147 -15.44 -0.07 6.60
N ASP A 148 -16.73 -0.39 6.63
CA ASP A 148 -17.72 0.40 5.90
C ASP A 148 -17.92 1.77 6.52
N VAL A 149 -18.39 2.65 5.65
CA VAL A 149 -18.87 3.99 5.97
C VAL A 149 -20.32 4.12 5.51
N GLY A 150 -21.01 5.16 5.94
CA GLY A 150 -22.43 5.32 5.65
C GLY A 150 -23.09 6.27 6.63
N VAL A 151 -24.34 6.00 6.97
CA VAL A 151 -25.14 6.87 7.85
C VAL A 151 -26.03 6.07 8.80
N LEU A 152 -26.33 6.67 9.95
CA LEU A 152 -27.48 6.32 10.79
C LEU A 152 -28.56 7.38 10.60
N VAL A 153 -29.77 6.97 10.26
CA VAL A 153 -30.88 7.87 9.95
C VAL A 153 -32.01 7.63 10.94
N SER A 154 -32.50 8.68 11.59
CA SER A 154 -33.73 8.66 12.37
C SER A 154 -34.76 9.61 11.76
N GLU A 155 -35.94 9.73 12.36
CA GLU A 155 -36.92 10.75 11.98
C GLU A 155 -36.45 12.19 12.25
N TYR A 156 -35.46 12.37 13.13
CA TYR A 156 -34.98 13.68 13.60
C TYR A 156 -33.68 14.11 12.93
N GLU A 157 -32.80 13.17 12.64
CA GLU A 157 -31.41 13.47 12.29
C GLU A 157 -30.75 12.40 11.41
N THR A 158 -29.62 12.76 10.82
CA THR A 158 -28.74 11.83 10.10
C THR A 158 -27.32 12.00 10.61
N ILE A 159 -26.71 10.90 11.03
CA ILE A 159 -25.36 10.86 11.60
C ILE A 159 -24.45 10.08 10.66
N GLU A 160 -23.40 10.74 10.19
CA GLU A 160 -22.40 10.11 9.31
C GLU A 160 -21.53 9.13 10.10
N ILE A 161 -21.40 7.91 9.58
CA ILE A 161 -20.42 6.92 10.01
C ILE A 161 -19.22 7.00 9.06
N ILE A 162 -18.10 7.47 9.57
CA ILE A 162 -16.89 7.74 8.78
C ILE A 162 -15.93 6.54 8.71
N ASP A 163 -16.09 5.56 9.60
CA ASP A 163 -15.29 4.34 9.66
C ASP A 163 -15.97 3.31 10.57
N THR A 164 -15.72 2.02 10.35
CA THR A 164 -16.21 0.94 11.22
C THR A 164 -15.07 0.01 11.59
N LYS A 165 -14.71 -0.06 12.87
CA LYS A 165 -13.60 -0.88 13.37
C LYS A 165 -14.08 -2.04 14.21
N LYS A 166 -13.19 -3.01 14.44
CA LYS A 166 -13.44 -4.16 15.31
C LYS A 166 -12.57 -4.05 16.56
N GLU A 167 -13.19 -3.97 17.73
CA GLU A 167 -12.51 -3.92 19.02
C GLU A 167 -12.94 -5.12 19.87
N ASN A 168 -12.03 -6.05 20.16
CA ASN A 168 -12.35 -7.26 20.94
C ASN A 168 -13.57 -8.03 20.39
N ASN A 169 -13.64 -8.21 19.06
CA ASN A 169 -14.78 -8.78 18.33
C ASN A 169 -16.08 -7.95 18.30
N LEU A 170 -16.07 -6.74 18.86
CA LEU A 170 -17.21 -5.83 18.80
C LEU A 170 -17.07 -4.85 17.63
N PRO A 171 -18.06 -4.76 16.74
CA PRO A 171 -18.15 -3.69 15.75
C PRO A 171 -18.38 -2.33 16.44
N VAL A 172 -17.49 -1.37 16.19
CA VAL A 172 -17.59 0.01 16.66
C VAL A 172 -17.66 0.95 15.46
N HIS A 173 -18.70 1.78 15.41
CA HIS A 173 -18.96 2.72 14.33
C HIS A 173 -18.44 4.09 14.75
N ILE A 174 -17.56 4.68 13.95
CA ILE A 174 -16.88 5.95 14.28
C ILE A 174 -17.64 7.09 13.61
N THR A 175 -17.93 8.13 14.38
CA THR A 175 -18.61 9.35 13.91
C THR A 175 -17.98 10.61 14.52
N ASN A 176 -18.14 11.73 13.83
CA ASN A 176 -17.73 13.05 14.31
C ASN A 176 -18.63 13.58 15.43
N ASN A 177 -19.92 13.25 15.41
CA ASN A 177 -20.92 13.80 16.33
C ASN A 177 -21.79 12.68 16.92
N LEU A 178 -22.13 12.81 18.19
CA LEU A 178 -23.14 11.96 18.81
C LEU A 178 -24.54 12.38 18.33
N PRO A 179 -25.47 11.44 18.07
CA PRO A 179 -26.86 11.78 17.84
C PRO A 179 -27.45 12.59 18.99
N GLU A 180 -28.30 13.58 18.69
CA GLU A 180 -29.06 14.34 19.69
C GLU A 180 -30.10 13.45 20.39
N TYR A 181 -30.64 12.45 19.68
CA TYR A 181 -31.65 11.51 20.16
C TYR A 181 -31.13 10.06 20.07
N PRO A 182 -30.12 9.68 20.87
CA PRO A 182 -29.45 8.38 20.72
C PRO A 182 -30.33 7.19 21.15
N ASP A 183 -31.42 7.44 21.87
CA ASP A 183 -32.44 6.43 22.23
C ASP A 183 -33.48 6.20 21.13
N ALA A 184 -33.52 7.03 20.08
CA ALA A 184 -34.47 6.85 18.99
C ALA A 184 -34.10 5.62 18.14
N PRO A 185 -35.09 4.89 17.57
CA PRO A 185 -34.82 3.91 16.52
C PRO A 185 -34.12 4.56 15.34
N MET A 186 -33.11 3.88 14.77
CA MET A 186 -32.34 4.37 13.63
C MET A 186 -32.32 3.32 12.52
N MET A 187 -32.34 3.76 11.27
CA MET A 187 -31.97 2.95 10.12
C MET A 187 -30.46 3.08 9.91
N ALA A 188 -29.75 1.98 9.96
CA ALA A 188 -28.32 1.91 9.68
C ALA A 188 -28.14 1.64 8.18
N CYS A 189 -27.60 2.60 7.41
CA CYS A 189 -27.43 2.48 5.96
C CYS A 189 -25.94 2.57 5.57
N VAL A 190 -25.42 1.55 4.90
CA VAL A 190 -24.04 1.57 4.40
C VAL A 190 -23.95 2.32 3.07
N ASP A 191 -22.81 2.94 2.80
CA ASP A 191 -22.49 3.49 1.48
C ASP A 191 -22.34 2.34 0.48
N THR A 192 -23.37 2.13 -0.35
CA THR A 192 -23.47 0.96 -1.25
C THR A 192 -22.41 0.98 -2.34
N ASP A 193 -22.00 2.16 -2.80
CA ASP A 193 -21.00 2.30 -3.86
C ASP A 193 -19.63 1.92 -3.32
N LYS A 194 -19.26 2.46 -2.15
CA LYS A 194 -18.01 2.07 -1.48
C LYS A 194 -18.00 0.61 -1.09
N ARG A 195 -19.13 0.07 -0.58
CA ARG A 195 -19.27 -1.36 -0.27
C ARG A 195 -19.05 -2.22 -1.51
N ALA A 196 -19.69 -1.88 -2.63
CA ALA A 196 -19.56 -2.64 -3.87
C ALA A 196 -18.12 -2.60 -4.41
N ALA A 197 -17.48 -1.44 -4.40
CA ALA A 197 -16.09 -1.28 -4.83
C ALA A 197 -15.12 -2.05 -3.91
N CYS A 198 -15.33 -2.03 -2.60
CA CYS A 198 -14.53 -2.80 -1.64
C CYS A 198 -14.71 -4.31 -1.86
N ALA A 199 -15.95 -4.77 -2.08
CA ALA A 199 -16.25 -6.17 -2.40
C ALA A 199 -15.64 -6.62 -3.73
N ALA A 200 -15.61 -5.74 -4.74
CA ALA A 200 -14.95 -5.99 -6.02
C ALA A 200 -13.43 -6.15 -5.86
N ASN A 201 -12.79 -5.21 -5.15
CA ASN A 201 -11.37 -5.28 -4.84
C ASN A 201 -11.03 -6.53 -3.99
N HIS A 202 -11.86 -6.88 -3.00
CA HIS A 202 -11.64 -8.09 -2.20
C HIS A 202 -11.72 -9.34 -3.05
N SER A 203 -12.75 -9.45 -3.88
CA SER A 203 -12.94 -10.61 -4.76
C SER A 203 -11.82 -10.70 -5.80
N ALA A 204 -11.31 -9.57 -6.29
CA ALA A 204 -10.13 -9.54 -7.15
C ALA A 204 -8.86 -10.00 -6.43
N THR A 205 -8.72 -9.75 -5.13
CA THR A 205 -7.60 -10.27 -4.32
C THR A 205 -7.57 -11.80 -4.32
N HIS A 206 -8.72 -12.47 -4.18
CA HIS A 206 -8.83 -13.93 -4.28
C HIS A 206 -8.37 -14.46 -5.64
N LEU A 207 -8.84 -13.83 -6.72
CA LEU A 207 -8.45 -14.22 -8.08
C LEU A 207 -6.95 -13.97 -8.34
N LEU A 208 -6.41 -12.88 -7.76
CA LEU A 208 -5.00 -12.52 -7.85
C LEU A 208 -4.11 -13.54 -7.12
N ASP A 209 -4.44 -13.89 -5.87
CA ASP A 209 -3.69 -14.90 -5.12
C ASP A 209 -3.62 -16.22 -5.89
N GLN A 210 -4.76 -16.66 -6.41
CA GLN A 210 -4.82 -17.87 -7.20
C GLN A 210 -3.99 -17.78 -8.49
N ALA A 211 -4.08 -16.67 -9.23
CA ALA A 211 -3.30 -16.45 -10.45
C ALA A 211 -1.79 -16.38 -10.16
N LEU A 212 -1.39 -15.79 -9.05
CA LEU A 212 0.03 -15.74 -8.64
C LEU A 212 0.56 -17.15 -8.35
N ARG A 213 -0.20 -17.98 -7.64
CA ARG A 213 0.20 -19.38 -7.39
C ARG A 213 0.31 -20.19 -8.67
N GLU A 214 -0.59 -20.00 -9.63
CA GLU A 214 -0.54 -20.69 -10.93
C GLU A 214 0.66 -20.28 -11.80
N VAL A 215 1.02 -18.99 -11.81
CA VAL A 215 2.11 -18.46 -12.65
C VAL A 215 3.48 -18.65 -11.98
N LEU A 216 3.57 -18.36 -10.69
CA LEU A 216 4.84 -18.31 -9.96
C LEU A 216 5.15 -19.61 -9.22
N GLY A 217 4.12 -20.38 -8.84
CA GLY A 217 4.23 -21.65 -8.11
C GLY A 217 3.60 -21.62 -6.72
N ASP A 218 3.42 -22.82 -6.15
CA ASP A 218 2.70 -23.05 -4.88
C ASP A 218 3.39 -22.47 -3.63
N HIS A 219 4.63 -22.00 -3.73
CA HIS A 219 5.35 -21.34 -2.62
C HIS A 219 4.86 -19.90 -2.35
N VAL A 220 4.00 -19.38 -3.22
CA VAL A 220 3.35 -18.10 -3.01
C VAL A 220 2.31 -18.24 -1.90
N GLU A 221 2.53 -17.50 -0.82
CA GLU A 221 1.62 -17.40 0.32
C GLU A 221 1.39 -15.93 0.64
N GLN A 222 0.15 -15.58 0.98
CA GLN A 222 -0.17 -14.24 1.46
C GLN A 222 0.63 -13.89 2.72
N LYS A 223 1.26 -12.71 2.73
CA LYS A 223 1.95 -12.09 3.86
C LYS A 223 1.30 -10.79 4.33
N GLY A 224 0.35 -10.26 3.57
CA GLY A 224 -0.41 -9.06 3.93
C GLY A 224 -1.46 -8.71 2.87
N SER A 225 -2.52 -8.04 3.28
CA SER A 225 -3.55 -7.54 2.37
C SER A 225 -4.08 -6.19 2.88
N LEU A 226 -4.43 -5.31 1.95
CA LEU A 226 -5.23 -4.13 2.20
C LEU A 226 -6.22 -3.98 1.04
N VAL A 227 -7.49 -3.88 1.38
CA VAL A 227 -8.60 -3.73 0.43
C VAL A 227 -9.39 -2.50 0.84
N THR A 228 -9.46 -1.53 -0.06
CA THR A 228 -10.20 -0.29 0.08
C THR A 228 -11.20 -0.17 -1.08
N PRO A 229 -12.15 0.78 -1.03
CA PRO A 229 -12.99 1.06 -2.20
C PRO A 229 -12.17 1.50 -3.43
N GLN A 230 -11.03 2.16 -3.25
CA GLN A 230 -10.22 2.69 -4.34
C GLN A 230 -9.24 1.67 -4.92
N SER A 231 -8.71 0.77 -4.10
CA SER A 231 -7.61 -0.11 -4.50
C SER A 231 -7.47 -1.36 -3.64
N LEU A 232 -6.70 -2.32 -4.18
CA LEU A 232 -6.19 -3.45 -3.43
C LEU A 232 -4.66 -3.47 -3.43
N ARG A 233 -4.11 -4.02 -2.34
CA ARG A 233 -2.69 -4.28 -2.14
C ARG A 233 -2.53 -5.68 -1.59
N PHE A 234 -1.69 -6.46 -2.22
CA PHE A 234 -1.46 -7.86 -1.88
C PHE A 234 0.03 -8.13 -1.72
N ASP A 235 0.42 -8.55 -0.52
CA ASP A 235 1.79 -8.91 -0.18
C ASP A 235 1.90 -10.42 -0.11
N PHE A 236 2.93 -10.99 -0.74
CA PHE A 236 3.07 -12.43 -0.87
C PHE A 236 4.54 -12.87 -0.82
N SER A 237 4.78 -14.13 -0.42
CA SER A 237 6.11 -14.72 -0.44
C SER A 237 6.55 -14.99 -1.87
N HIS A 238 7.64 -14.34 -2.28
CA HIS A 238 8.32 -14.64 -3.54
C HIS A 238 9.75 -14.11 -3.47
N PHE A 239 10.70 -14.95 -3.89
CA PHE A 239 12.13 -14.73 -3.66
C PHE A 239 12.80 -13.81 -4.69
N GLN A 240 12.16 -13.58 -5.84
CA GLN A 240 12.68 -12.75 -6.94
C GLN A 240 11.68 -11.65 -7.31
N LYS A 241 12.14 -10.68 -8.11
CA LYS A 241 11.21 -9.71 -8.73
C LYS A 241 10.31 -10.44 -9.72
N VAL A 242 9.00 -10.17 -9.68
CA VAL A 242 8.08 -10.68 -10.70
C VAL A 242 8.37 -9.93 -12.00
N THR A 243 8.60 -10.67 -13.07
CA THR A 243 8.92 -10.09 -14.38
C THR A 243 7.69 -9.45 -15.02
N ASP A 244 7.89 -8.46 -15.88
CA ASP A 244 6.78 -7.81 -16.61
C ASP A 244 5.93 -8.81 -17.41
N LYS A 245 6.54 -9.92 -17.86
CA LYS A 245 5.82 -10.99 -18.56
C LYS A 245 4.91 -11.76 -17.59
N GLU A 246 5.43 -12.18 -16.43
CA GLU A 246 4.64 -12.86 -15.40
C GLU A 246 3.53 -11.95 -14.86
N ILE A 247 3.80 -10.65 -14.63
CA ILE A 247 2.77 -9.68 -14.23
C ILE A 247 1.65 -9.62 -15.26
N ARG A 248 1.98 -9.55 -16.56
CA ARG A 248 0.98 -9.56 -17.63
C ARG A 248 0.18 -10.86 -17.68
N GLU A 249 0.83 -11.99 -17.46
CA GLU A 249 0.19 -13.30 -17.44
C GLU A 249 -0.80 -13.43 -16.27
N VAL A 250 -0.39 -13.02 -15.06
CA VAL A 250 -1.26 -12.94 -13.88
C VAL A 250 -2.47 -12.03 -14.15
N GLU A 251 -2.23 -10.82 -14.64
CA GLU A 251 -3.31 -9.86 -14.97
C GLU A 251 -4.28 -10.45 -16.02
N GLN A 252 -3.77 -11.15 -17.03
CA GLN A 252 -4.59 -11.80 -18.05
C GLN A 252 -5.46 -12.91 -17.49
N LEU A 253 -4.91 -13.76 -16.61
CA LEU A 253 -5.65 -14.84 -15.95
C LEU A 253 -6.78 -14.29 -15.06
N VAL A 254 -6.47 -13.29 -14.23
CA VAL A 254 -7.48 -12.63 -13.38
C VAL A 254 -8.60 -12.06 -14.24
N ASN A 255 -8.27 -11.28 -15.26
CA ASN A 255 -9.29 -10.68 -16.12
C ASN A 255 -10.06 -11.71 -16.96
N ALA A 256 -9.46 -12.86 -17.29
CA ALA A 256 -10.18 -13.96 -17.94
C ALA A 256 -11.23 -14.56 -17.00
N ARG A 257 -10.90 -14.77 -15.72
CA ARG A 257 -11.85 -15.24 -14.68
C ARG A 257 -12.94 -14.22 -14.39
N ILE A 258 -12.62 -12.93 -14.40
CA ILE A 258 -13.62 -11.87 -14.28
C ILE A 258 -14.62 -11.96 -15.46
N ARG A 259 -14.13 -12.01 -16.70
CA ARG A 259 -14.99 -12.11 -17.89
C ARG A 259 -15.81 -13.41 -17.94
N ALA A 260 -15.34 -14.48 -17.29
CA ALA A 260 -16.09 -15.73 -17.16
C ALA A 260 -17.32 -15.60 -16.25
N ASN A 261 -17.46 -14.50 -15.49
CA ASN A 261 -18.59 -14.20 -14.62
C ASN A 261 -18.95 -15.36 -13.67
N ILE A 262 -17.94 -15.86 -12.97
CA ILE A 262 -18.00 -17.01 -12.08
C ILE A 262 -18.85 -16.63 -10.86
N PRO A 263 -19.91 -17.38 -10.53
CA PRO A 263 -20.76 -17.08 -9.38
C PRO A 263 -20.04 -17.39 -8.07
N LEU A 264 -20.33 -16.57 -7.05
CA LEU A 264 -19.91 -16.81 -5.68
C LEU A 264 -20.60 -18.07 -5.13
N LYS A 265 -19.82 -19.01 -4.63
CA LYS A 265 -20.29 -20.07 -3.73
C LYS A 265 -19.86 -19.73 -2.31
N GLU A 266 -20.82 -19.61 -1.41
CA GLU A 266 -20.59 -19.21 -0.03
C GLU A 266 -21.06 -20.32 0.91
N TYR A 267 -20.20 -20.69 1.87
CA TYR A 267 -20.51 -21.64 2.91
C TYR A 267 -20.32 -20.95 4.26
N ARG A 268 -21.42 -20.69 4.97
CA ARG A 268 -21.41 -20.03 6.29
C ARG A 268 -21.51 -21.07 7.40
N ASN A 269 -20.75 -20.84 8.47
CA ASN A 269 -20.77 -21.64 9.71
C ASN A 269 -20.55 -23.14 9.48
N ILE A 270 -19.62 -23.50 8.59
CA ILE A 270 -19.24 -24.90 8.39
C ILE A 270 -18.07 -25.29 9.31
N PRO A 271 -17.98 -26.56 9.75
CA PRO A 271 -16.83 -27.03 10.52
C PRO A 271 -15.52 -26.84 9.77
N ILE A 272 -14.45 -26.46 10.48
CA ILE A 272 -13.12 -26.26 9.88
C ILE A 272 -12.57 -27.51 9.16
N THR A 273 -12.96 -28.70 9.59
CA THR A 273 -12.60 -29.97 8.92
C THR A 273 -13.23 -30.06 7.54
N GLN A 274 -14.53 -29.76 7.42
CA GLN A 274 -15.25 -29.74 6.15
C GLN A 274 -14.69 -28.66 5.21
N ALA A 275 -14.34 -27.48 5.75
CA ALA A 275 -13.71 -26.43 4.97
C ALA A 275 -12.36 -26.87 4.36
N LYS A 276 -11.53 -27.60 5.12
CA LYS A 276 -10.27 -28.16 4.61
C LYS A 276 -10.49 -29.21 3.53
N GLU A 277 -11.53 -30.03 3.64
CA GLU A 277 -11.90 -31.01 2.61
C GLU A 277 -12.32 -30.35 1.28
N LEU A 278 -12.88 -29.13 1.33
CA LEU A 278 -13.18 -28.31 0.15
C LEU A 278 -11.92 -27.72 -0.50
N GLY A 279 -10.73 -27.93 0.08
CA GLY A 279 -9.48 -27.33 -0.37
C GLY A 279 -9.33 -25.86 0.04
N ALA A 280 -10.07 -25.40 1.05
CA ALA A 280 -9.99 -24.02 1.51
C ALA A 280 -8.60 -23.68 2.06
N ILE A 281 -8.03 -22.59 1.55
CA ILE A 281 -6.72 -22.09 1.99
C ILE A 281 -6.93 -21.11 3.14
N ALA A 282 -6.19 -21.34 4.22
CA ALA A 282 -6.19 -20.48 5.40
C ALA A 282 -5.26 -19.29 5.21
N LEU A 283 -5.71 -18.12 5.66
CA LEU A 283 -4.88 -16.92 5.67
C LEU A 283 -3.75 -17.09 6.70
N PHE A 284 -2.56 -16.68 6.32
CA PHE A 284 -1.38 -16.77 7.15
C PHE A 284 -1.54 -15.94 8.44
N GLY A 285 -1.31 -16.56 9.61
CA GLY A 285 -1.30 -15.87 10.91
C GLY A 285 -2.65 -15.72 11.60
N GLU A 286 -3.76 -16.06 10.93
CA GLU A 286 -5.10 -15.99 11.51
C GLU A 286 -5.43 -17.22 12.37
N LYS A 287 -6.15 -16.99 13.47
CA LYS A 287 -6.69 -18.07 14.31
C LYS A 287 -8.17 -18.25 14.01
N TYR A 288 -8.53 -19.43 13.55
CA TYR A 288 -9.90 -19.80 13.22
C TYR A 288 -10.58 -20.53 14.39
N GLY A 289 -11.88 -20.28 14.57
CA GLY A 289 -12.72 -21.06 15.48
C GLY A 289 -13.12 -22.42 14.89
N ASP A 290 -13.99 -23.13 15.60
CA ASP A 290 -14.49 -24.44 15.16
C ASP A 290 -15.38 -24.35 13.91
N GLU A 291 -16.11 -23.24 13.79
CA GLU A 291 -16.92 -22.89 12.64
C GLU A 291 -16.29 -21.73 11.86
N VAL A 292 -16.36 -21.81 10.54
CA VAL A 292 -15.76 -20.85 9.63
C VAL A 292 -16.69 -20.47 8.49
N ARG A 293 -16.32 -19.39 7.79
CA ARG A 293 -16.90 -19.00 6.51
C ARG A 293 -15.91 -19.28 5.38
N VAL A 294 -16.38 -19.93 4.33
CA VAL A 294 -15.60 -20.22 3.12
C VAL A 294 -16.24 -19.50 1.93
N VAL A 295 -15.39 -18.84 1.16
CA VAL A 295 -15.72 -18.14 -0.08
C VAL A 295 -15.06 -18.88 -1.23
N GLN A 296 -15.82 -19.13 -2.29
CA GLN A 296 -15.35 -19.85 -3.46
C GLN A 296 -15.74 -19.15 -4.76
N PHE A 297 -14.73 -18.93 -5.62
CA PHE A 297 -14.87 -18.58 -7.02
C PHE A 297 -14.11 -19.62 -7.85
N ASP A 298 -14.85 -20.58 -8.41
CA ASP A 298 -14.30 -21.73 -9.14
C ASP A 298 -13.25 -22.50 -8.31
N SER A 299 -11.98 -22.45 -8.69
CA SER A 299 -10.86 -23.11 -7.99
C SER A 299 -10.17 -22.24 -6.93
N SER A 300 -10.54 -20.96 -6.79
CA SER A 300 -10.18 -20.15 -5.61
C SER A 300 -11.16 -20.50 -4.48
N VAL A 301 -10.65 -21.09 -3.40
CA VAL A 301 -11.41 -21.51 -2.21
C VAL A 301 -10.64 -21.08 -0.98
N GLU A 302 -11.22 -20.18 -0.18
CA GLU A 302 -10.49 -19.54 0.93
C GLU A 302 -11.37 -19.31 2.15
N PHE A 303 -10.74 -19.36 3.33
CA PHE A 303 -11.39 -18.91 4.57
C PHE A 303 -11.44 -17.38 4.56
N CYS A 304 -12.62 -16.80 4.35
CA CYS A 304 -12.76 -15.36 4.27
C CYS A 304 -14.05 -14.86 4.96
N GLY A 305 -13.88 -13.86 5.83
CA GLY A 305 -14.97 -13.17 6.51
C GLY A 305 -15.43 -11.88 5.82
N GLY A 306 -14.79 -11.45 4.74
CA GLY A 306 -15.08 -10.18 4.08
C GLY A 306 -16.32 -10.20 3.18
N THR A 307 -16.64 -9.05 2.62
CA THR A 307 -17.73 -8.90 1.66
C THR A 307 -17.23 -9.19 0.25
N HIS A 308 -18.04 -9.90 -0.55
CA HIS A 308 -17.68 -10.32 -1.90
C HIS A 308 -18.76 -9.97 -2.91
N VAL A 309 -18.36 -9.87 -4.18
CA VAL A 309 -19.32 -9.75 -5.28
C VAL A 309 -20.09 -11.06 -5.46
N ALA A 310 -21.34 -10.97 -5.93
CA ALA A 310 -22.14 -12.15 -6.22
C ALA A 310 -21.61 -12.98 -7.41
N ALA A 311 -20.89 -12.34 -8.33
CA ALA A 311 -20.19 -13.00 -9.42
C ALA A 311 -18.98 -12.17 -9.87
N THR A 312 -17.93 -12.82 -10.38
CA THR A 312 -16.66 -12.14 -10.74
C THR A 312 -16.82 -11.08 -11.82
N GLY A 313 -17.88 -11.13 -12.65
CA GLY A 313 -18.15 -10.12 -13.66
C GLY A 313 -18.44 -8.73 -13.08
N SER A 314 -18.93 -8.67 -11.83
CA SER A 314 -19.17 -7.41 -11.11
C SER A 314 -17.89 -6.71 -10.65
N ILE A 315 -16.72 -7.33 -10.79
CA ILE A 315 -15.43 -6.70 -10.48
C ILE A 315 -15.06 -5.65 -11.55
N GLY A 316 -15.52 -5.81 -12.79
CA GLY A 316 -15.05 -5.03 -13.93
C GLY A 316 -13.64 -5.44 -14.37
N MET A 317 -12.83 -4.52 -14.90
CA MET A 317 -11.43 -4.83 -15.21
C MET A 317 -10.57 -4.74 -13.95
N MET A 318 -9.57 -5.61 -13.82
CA MET A 318 -8.49 -5.45 -12.84
C MET A 318 -7.21 -5.04 -13.54
N LYS A 319 -6.50 -4.05 -12.99
CA LYS A 319 -5.24 -3.55 -13.53
C LYS A 319 -4.17 -3.52 -12.44
N ILE A 320 -3.07 -4.24 -12.64
CA ILE A 320 -1.89 -4.16 -11.79
C ILE A 320 -1.16 -2.85 -12.12
N THR A 321 -0.96 -2.01 -11.10
CA THR A 321 -0.36 -0.68 -11.23
C THR A 321 1.10 -0.68 -10.81
N SER A 322 1.47 -1.51 -9.84
CA SER A 322 2.84 -1.58 -9.33
C SER A 322 3.21 -2.98 -8.86
N GLU A 323 4.51 -3.27 -8.92
CA GLU A 323 5.14 -4.42 -8.29
C GLU A 323 6.43 -3.97 -7.59
N SER A 324 6.61 -4.35 -6.33
CA SER A 324 7.74 -3.90 -5.51
C SER A 324 8.19 -4.92 -4.44
N SER A 325 9.40 -4.73 -3.90
CA SER A 325 9.86 -5.48 -2.72
C SER A 325 9.45 -4.76 -1.46
N VAL A 326 8.88 -5.47 -0.49
CA VAL A 326 8.56 -4.93 0.84
C VAL A 326 9.62 -5.32 1.87
N ALA A 327 10.09 -6.57 1.79
CA ALA A 327 11.14 -7.13 2.62
C ALA A 327 11.85 -8.25 1.83
N ALA A 328 12.91 -8.82 2.40
CA ALA A 328 13.53 -10.03 1.85
C ALA A 328 12.48 -11.14 1.71
N GLY A 329 12.37 -11.72 0.51
CA GLY A 329 11.41 -12.79 0.22
C GLY A 329 9.93 -12.38 0.16
N VAL A 330 9.61 -11.07 0.25
CA VAL A 330 8.22 -10.57 0.21
C VAL A 330 8.05 -9.53 -0.89
N ARG A 331 7.13 -9.80 -1.80
CA ARG A 331 6.73 -8.92 -2.91
C ARG A 331 5.34 -8.35 -2.66
N ARG A 332 5.07 -7.19 -3.27
CA ARG A 332 3.79 -6.50 -3.22
C ARG A 332 3.30 -6.22 -4.63
N ILE A 333 2.03 -6.53 -4.86
CA ILE A 333 1.26 -6.05 -6.00
C ILE A 333 0.24 -5.03 -5.51
N GLU A 334 0.15 -3.91 -6.21
CA GLU A 334 -0.95 -2.97 -6.09
C GLU A 334 -1.77 -3.00 -7.36
N ALA A 335 -3.10 -2.94 -7.22
CA ALA A 335 -4.01 -3.00 -8.33
C ALA A 335 -5.27 -2.18 -8.09
N PHE A 336 -5.93 -1.81 -9.19
CA PHE A 336 -7.26 -1.19 -9.20
C PHE A 336 -8.26 -2.12 -9.87
N THR A 337 -9.54 -1.95 -9.53
CA THR A 337 -10.66 -2.60 -10.20
C THR A 337 -11.74 -1.61 -10.65
N GLY A 338 -12.62 -2.04 -11.55
CA GLY A 338 -13.82 -1.31 -11.96
C GLY A 338 -13.56 0.14 -12.37
N GLU A 339 -14.34 1.06 -11.82
CA GLU A 339 -14.28 2.51 -12.10
C GLU A 339 -12.87 3.10 -11.88
N SER A 340 -12.11 2.60 -10.89
CA SER A 340 -10.75 3.09 -10.64
C SER A 340 -9.80 2.78 -11.80
N VAL A 341 -10.05 1.68 -12.54
CA VAL A 341 -9.32 1.37 -13.78
C VAL A 341 -9.77 2.28 -14.92
N GLU A 342 -11.07 2.58 -15.04
CA GLU A 342 -11.58 3.51 -16.05
C GLU A 342 -10.97 4.90 -15.89
N ASN A 343 -10.93 5.41 -14.66
CA ASN A 343 -10.32 6.69 -14.32
C ASN A 343 -8.81 6.71 -14.62
N LEU A 344 -8.11 5.59 -14.35
CA LEU A 344 -6.70 5.44 -14.72
C LEU A 344 -6.50 5.52 -16.24
N LEU A 345 -7.33 4.81 -17.01
CA LEU A 345 -7.25 4.80 -18.48
C LEU A 345 -7.58 6.16 -19.09
N ASN A 346 -8.59 6.86 -18.57
CA ASN A 346 -8.93 8.22 -18.98
C ASN A 346 -7.76 9.17 -18.74
N THR A 347 -7.16 9.12 -17.55
CA THR A 347 -5.98 9.94 -17.21
C THR A 347 -4.80 9.67 -18.15
N MET A 348 -4.54 8.40 -18.49
CA MET A 348 -3.51 8.03 -19.46
C MET A 348 -3.82 8.57 -20.86
N GLN A 349 -5.07 8.47 -21.30
CA GLN A 349 -5.51 8.97 -22.60
C GLN A 349 -5.42 10.50 -22.70
N ASP A 350 -5.83 11.21 -21.66
CA ASP A 350 -5.74 12.67 -21.57
C ASP A 350 -4.29 13.12 -21.62
N THR A 351 -3.41 12.46 -20.86
CA THR A 351 -1.96 12.73 -20.87
C THR A 351 -1.36 12.52 -22.26
N LEU A 352 -1.70 11.41 -22.93
CA LEU A 352 -1.21 11.14 -24.29
C LEU A 352 -1.73 12.15 -25.31
N SER A 353 -2.97 12.60 -25.14
CA SER A 353 -3.59 13.61 -26.01
C SER A 353 -2.95 14.98 -25.81
N GLU A 354 -2.68 15.36 -24.56
CA GLU A 354 -1.94 16.58 -24.23
C GLU A 354 -0.54 16.55 -24.82
N LEU A 355 0.22 15.46 -24.61
CA LEU A 355 1.55 15.30 -25.20
C LEU A 355 1.51 15.41 -26.73
N LYS A 356 0.54 14.75 -27.37
CA LYS A 356 0.37 14.82 -28.82
C LYS A 356 0.10 16.25 -29.30
N SER A 357 -0.67 17.03 -28.54
CA SER A 357 -0.96 18.44 -28.84
C SER A 357 0.30 19.33 -28.78
N LEU A 358 1.22 19.09 -27.82
CA LEU A 358 2.50 19.81 -27.72
C LEU A 358 3.38 19.62 -28.97
N PHE A 359 3.25 18.48 -29.65
CA PHE A 359 3.95 18.16 -30.89
C PHE A 359 3.09 18.41 -32.15
N ASN A 360 2.16 19.37 -32.09
CA ASN A 360 1.28 19.74 -33.21
C ASN A 360 0.51 18.54 -33.81
N ASN A 361 0.08 17.62 -32.95
CA ASN A 361 -0.63 16.40 -33.33
C ASN A 361 0.13 15.49 -34.30
N ALA A 362 1.45 15.36 -34.12
CA ALA A 362 2.28 14.45 -34.90
C ALA A 362 1.69 13.02 -34.97
N PRO A 363 1.62 12.41 -36.18
CA PRO A 363 1.10 11.04 -36.33
C PRO A 363 1.92 10.02 -35.54
N GLU A 364 3.25 10.17 -35.58
CA GLU A 364 4.23 9.34 -34.87
C GLU A 364 4.82 10.13 -33.70
N LEU A 365 4.09 10.16 -32.58
CA LEU A 365 4.48 10.94 -31.39
C LEU A 365 5.88 10.56 -30.87
N SER A 366 6.21 9.26 -30.86
CA SER A 366 7.52 8.77 -30.43
C SER A 366 8.66 9.34 -31.27
N ILE A 367 8.52 9.36 -32.59
CA ILE A 367 9.51 9.90 -33.52
C ILE A 367 9.66 11.41 -33.32
N ALA A 368 8.55 12.13 -33.15
CA ALA A 368 8.58 13.58 -32.88
C ALA A 368 9.31 13.91 -31.57
N ILE A 369 9.08 13.12 -30.51
CA ILE A 369 9.77 13.24 -29.23
C ILE A 369 11.27 12.96 -29.39
N HIS A 370 11.65 11.84 -30.03
CA HIS A 370 13.05 11.49 -30.26
C HIS A 370 13.80 12.59 -31.02
N ARG A 371 13.20 13.10 -32.10
CA ARG A 371 13.76 14.22 -32.88
C ARG A 371 13.97 15.45 -32.01
N CYS A 372 12.99 15.82 -31.17
CA CYS A 372 13.11 16.96 -30.27
C CYS A 372 14.24 16.79 -29.24
N ILE A 373 14.40 15.58 -28.70
CA ILE A 373 15.50 15.26 -27.77
C ILE A 373 16.85 15.41 -28.47
N GLU A 374 16.99 14.87 -29.68
CA GLU A 374 18.21 14.97 -30.48
C GLU A 374 18.53 16.42 -30.88
N GLU A 375 17.54 17.18 -31.33
CA GLU A 375 17.67 18.61 -31.66
C GLU A 375 18.10 19.42 -30.43
N ASN A 376 17.51 19.18 -29.26
CA ASN A 376 17.88 19.86 -28.02
C ASN A 376 19.32 19.53 -27.59
N ALA A 377 19.74 18.27 -27.70
CA ALA A 377 21.13 17.88 -27.46
C ALA A 377 22.10 18.57 -28.43
N GLY A 378 21.72 18.66 -29.71
CA GLY A 378 22.46 19.40 -30.74
C GLY A 378 22.58 20.90 -30.43
N LEU A 379 21.47 21.55 -30.07
CA LEU A 379 21.43 22.97 -29.69
C LEU A 379 22.29 23.25 -28.47
N LYS A 380 22.25 22.40 -27.42
CA LYS A 380 23.13 22.54 -26.25
C LYS A 380 24.62 22.51 -26.63
N LYS A 381 25.00 21.64 -27.56
CA LYS A 381 26.38 21.58 -28.08
C LYS A 381 26.75 22.84 -28.87
N GLN A 382 25.84 23.34 -29.72
CA GLN A 382 26.07 24.58 -30.47
C GLN A 382 26.21 25.79 -29.54
N VAL A 383 25.38 25.88 -28.48
CA VAL A 383 25.49 26.94 -27.46
C VAL A 383 26.83 26.87 -26.75
N ALA A 384 27.30 25.68 -26.34
CA ALA A 384 28.60 25.52 -25.71
C ALA A 384 29.75 25.98 -26.64
N ASN A 385 29.69 25.62 -27.92
CA ASN A 385 30.68 26.07 -28.91
C ASN A 385 30.66 27.59 -29.08
N PHE A 386 29.47 28.19 -29.20
CA PHE A 386 29.31 29.64 -29.36
C PHE A 386 29.84 30.41 -28.14
N VAL A 387 29.60 29.90 -26.93
CA VAL A 387 30.18 30.47 -25.70
C VAL A 387 31.70 30.40 -25.73
N GLY A 388 32.28 29.28 -26.16
CA GLY A 388 33.73 29.13 -26.32
C GLY A 388 34.33 30.11 -27.34
N GLU A 389 33.68 30.28 -28.49
CA GLU A 389 34.08 31.26 -29.50
C GLU A 389 34.01 32.71 -28.97
N LYS A 390 32.95 33.04 -28.23
CA LYS A 390 32.83 34.36 -27.57
C LYS A 390 33.90 34.60 -26.52
N GLN A 391 34.25 33.60 -25.72
CA GLN A 391 35.37 33.68 -24.77
C GLN A 391 36.70 33.94 -25.48
N LEU A 392 36.95 33.26 -26.60
CA LEU A 392 38.16 33.47 -27.39
C LEU A 392 38.21 34.88 -28.00
N ALA A 393 37.10 35.35 -28.56
CA ALA A 393 36.99 36.70 -29.11
C ALA A 393 37.18 37.77 -28.02
N LEU A 394 36.61 37.57 -26.83
CA LEU A 394 36.79 38.45 -25.69
C LEU A 394 38.26 38.46 -25.22
N LYS A 395 38.90 37.29 -25.12
CA LYS A 395 40.32 37.17 -24.79
C LYS A 395 41.18 37.95 -25.78
N GLN A 396 40.94 37.81 -27.08
CA GLN A 396 41.67 38.57 -28.12
C GLN A 396 41.44 40.08 -28.00
N HIS A 397 40.21 40.50 -27.70
CA HIS A 397 39.91 41.92 -27.47
C HIS A 397 40.65 42.46 -26.23
N LEU A 398 40.62 41.73 -25.11
CA LEU A 398 41.32 42.13 -23.89
C LEU A 398 42.82 42.23 -24.12
N LEU A 399 43.43 41.27 -24.83
CA LEU A 399 44.85 41.29 -25.20
C LEU A 399 45.24 42.53 -26.00
N LYS A 400 44.38 43.02 -26.91
CA LYS A 400 44.63 44.28 -27.66
C LYS A 400 44.61 45.52 -26.78
N ASN A 401 43.96 45.45 -25.62
CA ASN A 401 43.81 46.56 -24.68
C ASN A 401 44.76 46.43 -23.47
N VAL A 402 45.68 45.47 -23.48
CA VAL A 402 46.70 45.34 -22.43
C VAL A 402 47.64 46.54 -22.52
N GLN A 403 47.88 47.19 -21.38
CA GLN A 403 48.93 48.18 -21.21
C GLN A 403 50.07 47.55 -20.42
N GLU A 404 51.29 47.63 -20.96
CA GLU A 404 52.51 47.18 -20.28
C GLU A 404 52.95 48.26 -19.29
N ILE A 405 53.12 47.90 -18.01
CA ILE A 405 53.50 48.82 -16.95
C ILE A 405 54.69 48.21 -16.21
N ASN A 406 55.86 48.83 -16.36
CA ASN A 406 57.16 48.39 -15.82
C ASN A 406 57.77 47.13 -16.44
N GLY A 407 57.45 46.83 -17.71
CA GLY A 407 57.84 45.58 -18.37
C GLY A 407 56.99 44.43 -17.89
#